data_AF-A0A4P5QIS2-F1
#
_entry.id   AF-A0A4P5QIS2-F1
#
_cell.length_a   1.000
_cell.length_b   1.000
_cell.length_c   1.000
_cell.angle_alpha   90.00
_cell.angle_beta   90.00
_cell.angle_gamma   90.00
#
_symmetry.space_group_name_H-M   'P 1'
#
loop_
_entity.id
_entity.type
_entity.pdbx_description
1 polymer ?
#
loop_
_entity_poly.entity_id
_entity_poly.type
_entity_poly.pdbx_seq_one_letter_code
_entity_poly.pdbx_strand_id
1 'polypeptide(L)'
;MAFSIVETDNLLLAREKIIQWRPNLVIADFTSFANSLHNIQQLSSIYSACGKSIRLMIFNSIRHEKIEEYCLSQGSHSILSKSLPLPELYAAIQAQLSSRPPFYSKRQYTSPLLTLREERILKLWTDEANNDFIANMMGISTKTVYTYKRNIRMKLGINNRFSLFIEQHQQ
;
A
#
# COMPACT_ATOMS: atom_id res chain seq x y z
N MET A 1 4.87 -10.75 -25.94
CA MET A 1 4.52 -10.36 -24.55
C MET A 1 3.07 -10.73 -24.33
N ALA A 2 2.76 -11.52 -23.32
CA ALA A 2 1.38 -11.87 -22.98
C ALA A 2 0.85 -10.84 -21.97
N PHE A 3 -0.27 -10.18 -22.29
CA PHE A 3 -0.98 -9.32 -21.35
C PHE A 3 -2.12 -10.11 -20.74
N SER A 4 -2.35 -9.92 -19.44
CA SER A 4 -3.56 -10.40 -18.79
C SER A 4 -4.46 -9.22 -18.49
N ILE A 5 -5.66 -9.24 -19.04
CA ILE A 5 -6.63 -8.15 -18.96
C ILE A 5 -7.79 -8.60 -18.07
N VAL A 6 -8.20 -7.72 -17.16
CA VAL A 6 -9.37 -7.92 -16.31
C VAL A 6 -10.26 -6.70 -16.43
N GLU A 7 -11.52 -6.93 -16.75
CA GLU A 7 -12.54 -5.88 -16.86
C GLU A 7 -13.56 -5.97 -15.73
N THR A 8 -14.20 -4.83 -15.46
CA THR A 8 -15.29 -4.71 -14.49
C THR A 8 -15.99 -3.36 -14.70
N ASP A 9 -17.31 -3.37 -14.56
CA ASP A 9 -18.19 -2.19 -14.58
C ASP A 9 -18.59 -1.74 -13.17
N ASN A 10 -18.35 -2.58 -12.17
CA ASN A 10 -18.63 -2.32 -10.77
C ASN A 10 -17.39 -1.79 -10.03
N LEU A 11 -17.50 -0.60 -9.43
CA LEU A 11 -16.43 0.06 -8.68
C LEU A 11 -15.97 -0.69 -7.43
N LEU A 12 -16.87 -1.38 -6.73
CA LEU A 12 -16.52 -2.18 -5.55
C LEU A 12 -15.67 -3.38 -5.97
N LEU A 13 -16.06 -4.07 -7.04
CA LEU A 13 -15.28 -5.18 -7.61
C LEU A 13 -13.95 -4.68 -8.20
N ALA A 14 -13.93 -3.48 -8.77
CA ALA A 14 -12.70 -2.85 -9.26
C ALA A 14 -11.67 -2.68 -8.15
N ARG A 15 -12.09 -2.16 -7.00
CA ARG A 15 -11.21 -2.01 -5.82
C ARG A 15 -10.61 -3.35 -5.39
N GLU A 16 -11.43 -4.38 -5.21
CA GLU A 16 -10.96 -5.70 -4.79
C GLU A 16 -10.00 -6.33 -5.82
N LYS A 17 -10.32 -6.22 -7.11
CA LYS A 17 -9.45 -6.69 -8.20
C LYS A 17 -8.11 -5.95 -8.20
N ILE A 18 -8.09 -4.64 -8.00
CA ILE A 18 -6.84 -3.85 -7.92
C ILE A 18 -5.95 -4.34 -6.76
N ILE A 19 -6.56 -4.58 -5.59
CA ILE A 19 -5.84 -5.06 -4.39
C ILE A 19 -5.30 -6.49 -4.62
N GLN A 20 -6.13 -7.39 -5.14
CA GLN A 20 -5.80 -8.80 -5.31
C GLN A 20 -4.78 -9.05 -6.42
N TRP A 21 -4.99 -8.43 -7.60
CA TRP A 21 -4.15 -8.67 -8.78
C TRP A 21 -2.94 -7.75 -8.90
N ARG A 22 -2.97 -6.59 -8.22
CA ARG A 22 -1.92 -5.57 -8.31
C ARG A 22 -1.48 -5.27 -9.75
N PRO A 23 -2.40 -4.85 -10.63
CA PRO A 23 -2.10 -4.62 -12.04
C PRO A 23 -1.04 -3.53 -12.23
N ASN A 24 -0.34 -3.58 -13.36
CA ASN A 24 0.65 -2.54 -13.70
C ASN A 24 0.00 -1.24 -14.14
N LEU A 25 -1.19 -1.34 -14.75
CA LEU A 25 -1.97 -0.23 -15.27
C LEU A 25 -3.46 -0.51 -15.03
N VAL A 26 -4.17 0.51 -14.57
CA VAL A 26 -5.63 0.56 -14.46
C VAL A 26 -6.10 1.66 -15.40
N ILE A 27 -6.99 1.30 -16.33
CA ILE A 27 -7.69 2.26 -17.20
C ILE A 27 -9.11 2.35 -16.66
N ALA A 28 -9.53 3.55 -16.26
CA ALA A 28 -10.82 3.77 -15.62
C ALA A 28 -11.62 4.85 -16.34
N ASP A 29 -12.90 4.57 -16.56
CA ASP A 29 -13.88 5.53 -17.05
C ASP A 29 -14.86 5.87 -15.91
N PHE A 30 -14.89 7.15 -15.53
CA PHE A 30 -15.76 7.65 -14.47
C PHE A 30 -16.95 8.47 -14.99
N THR A 31 -17.13 8.56 -16.31
CA THR A 31 -18.17 9.42 -16.90
C THR A 31 -19.58 9.05 -16.48
N SER A 32 -19.89 7.77 -16.39
CA SER A 32 -21.20 7.28 -15.93
C SER A 32 -21.49 7.63 -14.47
N PHE A 33 -20.44 7.90 -13.69
CA PHE A 33 -20.56 8.25 -12.27
C PHE A 33 -20.66 9.77 -12.08
N ALA A 34 -20.17 10.59 -13.02
CA ALA A 34 -19.98 12.04 -12.90
C ALA A 34 -21.19 12.85 -12.38
N ASN A 35 -22.43 12.37 -12.57
CA ASN A 35 -23.65 13.02 -12.11
C ASN A 35 -23.99 12.79 -10.61
N SER A 36 -23.26 11.91 -9.90
CA SER A 36 -23.52 11.61 -8.47
C SER A 36 -22.60 12.42 -7.52
N LEU A 37 -23.15 12.99 -6.44
CA LEU A 37 -22.38 13.69 -5.40
C LEU A 37 -21.44 12.76 -4.60
N HIS A 38 -21.51 11.43 -4.78
CA HIS A 38 -20.70 10.42 -4.09
C HIS A 38 -19.38 10.06 -4.78
N ASN A 39 -19.05 10.70 -5.91
CA ASN A 39 -17.93 10.31 -6.77
C ASN A 39 -16.55 10.51 -6.15
N ILE A 40 -16.36 11.54 -5.33
CA ILE A 40 -15.04 11.85 -4.76
C ILE A 40 -14.60 10.73 -3.80
N GLN A 41 -15.53 10.16 -3.03
CA GLN A 41 -15.25 9.04 -2.12
C GLN A 41 -14.93 7.74 -2.87
N GLN A 42 -15.57 7.52 -4.01
CA GLN A 42 -15.31 6.35 -4.84
C GLN A 42 -13.97 6.47 -5.58
N LEU A 43 -13.67 7.65 -6.14
CA LEU A 43 -12.37 7.98 -6.69
C LEU A 43 -11.28 7.80 -5.62
N SER A 44 -11.45 8.38 -4.43
CA SER A 44 -10.47 8.25 -3.35
C SER A 44 -10.20 6.79 -2.98
N SER A 45 -11.23 5.94 -3.03
CA SER A 45 -11.11 4.50 -2.75
C SER A 45 -10.28 3.77 -3.82
N ILE A 46 -10.48 4.10 -5.10
CA ILE A 46 -9.68 3.55 -6.21
C ILE A 46 -8.25 4.07 -6.17
N TYR A 47 -8.05 5.37 -5.95
CA TYR A 47 -6.73 5.97 -5.77
C TYR A 47 -5.96 5.31 -4.62
N SER A 48 -6.62 5.11 -3.49
CA SER A 48 -6.04 4.43 -2.33
C SER A 48 -5.67 2.98 -2.63
N ALA A 49 -6.50 2.25 -3.39
CA ALA A 49 -6.21 0.88 -3.81
C ALA A 49 -5.02 0.80 -4.80
N CYS A 50 -4.89 1.77 -5.70
CA CYS A 50 -3.76 1.87 -6.62
C CYS A 50 -2.44 2.17 -5.89
N GLY A 51 -2.49 3.03 -4.87
CA GLY A 51 -1.31 3.48 -4.13
C GLY A 51 -0.26 4.14 -5.04
N LYS A 52 1.03 3.99 -4.70
CA LYS A 52 2.15 4.61 -5.44
C LYS A 52 2.72 3.73 -6.57
N SER A 53 2.28 2.48 -6.66
CA SER A 53 2.92 1.47 -7.53
C SER A 53 2.08 1.12 -8.76
N ILE A 54 0.77 1.35 -8.71
CA ILE A 54 -0.16 1.05 -9.80
C ILE A 54 -0.43 2.33 -10.57
N ARG A 55 -0.30 2.28 -11.91
CA ARG A 55 -0.62 3.43 -12.75
C ARG A 55 -2.12 3.51 -12.95
N LEU A 56 -2.69 4.66 -12.59
CA LEU A 56 -4.08 4.97 -12.88
C LEU A 56 -4.14 5.92 -14.07
N MET A 57 -4.92 5.52 -15.06
CA MET A 57 -5.16 6.25 -16.29
C MET A 57 -6.66 6.47 -16.44
N ILE A 58 -7.05 7.73 -16.47
CA ILE A 58 -8.46 8.10 -16.60
C ILE A 58 -8.78 8.21 -18.09
N PHE A 59 -9.84 7.55 -18.55
CA PHE A 59 -10.25 7.52 -19.95
C PHE A 59 -11.75 7.85 -20.06
N ASN A 60 -12.05 9.14 -20.10
CA ASN A 60 -13.41 9.68 -19.99
C ASN A 60 -13.92 10.22 -21.34
N SER A 61 -15.22 10.12 -21.62
CA SER A 61 -15.85 10.78 -22.79
C SER A 61 -16.11 12.27 -22.59
N ILE A 62 -16.36 12.70 -21.36
CA ILE A 62 -16.71 14.08 -20.99
C ILE A 62 -15.68 14.58 -19.98
N ARG A 63 -15.17 15.79 -20.21
CA ARG A 63 -14.28 16.47 -19.27
C ARG A 63 -15.08 17.01 -18.09
N HIS A 64 -14.75 16.56 -16.89
CA HIS A 64 -15.33 17.06 -15.66
C HIS A 64 -14.24 17.74 -14.85
N GLU A 65 -14.26 19.07 -14.80
CA GLU A 65 -13.23 19.90 -14.18
C GLU A 65 -12.93 19.48 -12.74
N LYS A 66 -13.96 19.21 -11.92
CA LYS A 66 -13.78 18.73 -10.54
C LYS A 66 -13.10 17.37 -10.42
N ILE A 67 -13.37 16.47 -11.36
CA ILE A 67 -12.73 15.14 -11.37
C ILE A 67 -11.29 15.29 -11.84
N GLU A 68 -11.06 16.08 -12.88
CA GLU A 68 -9.71 16.37 -13.37
C GLU A 68 -8.85 17.02 -12.29
N GLU A 69 -9.37 18.04 -11.61
CA GLU A 69 -8.69 18.74 -10.52
C GLU A 69 -8.40 17.79 -9.34
N TYR A 70 -9.37 16.95 -8.95
CA TYR A 70 -9.15 15.93 -7.94
C TYR A 70 -8.07 14.93 -8.36
N CYS A 71 -8.15 14.38 -9.58
CA CYS A 71 -7.19 13.44 -10.13
C CYS A 71 -5.77 14.03 -10.19
N LEU A 72 -5.64 15.30 -10.61
CA LEU A 72 -4.39 16.04 -10.64
C LEU A 72 -3.82 16.23 -9.22
N SER A 73 -4.67 16.58 -8.25
CA SER A 73 -4.27 16.74 -6.83
C SER A 73 -3.75 15.43 -6.22
N GLN A 74 -4.25 14.28 -6.69
CA GLN A 74 -3.82 12.94 -6.26
C GLN A 74 -2.62 12.42 -7.08
N GLY A 75 -2.05 13.23 -7.98
CA GLY A 75 -0.86 12.88 -8.75
C GLY A 75 -1.13 11.96 -9.96
N SER A 76 -2.38 11.83 -10.42
CA SER A 76 -2.64 11.14 -11.69
C SER A 76 -2.01 11.88 -12.86
N HIS A 77 -1.08 11.19 -13.51
CA HIS A 77 -0.29 11.74 -14.60
C HIS A 77 -0.96 11.62 -15.98
N SER A 78 -2.12 10.96 -16.09
CA SER A 78 -2.73 10.68 -17.40
C SER A 78 -4.25 10.68 -17.33
N ILE A 79 -4.85 11.79 -17.77
CA ILE A 79 -6.27 11.92 -18.05
C ILE A 79 -6.40 12.04 -19.57
N LEU A 80 -7.09 11.10 -20.20
CA LEU A 80 -7.31 11.04 -21.63
C LEU A 80 -8.80 11.10 -21.97
N SER A 81 -9.10 11.64 -23.15
CA SER A 81 -10.45 11.69 -23.72
C SER A 81 -10.71 10.46 -24.59
N LYS A 82 -11.95 9.94 -24.60
CA LYS A 82 -12.37 8.90 -25.56
C LYS A 82 -12.38 9.37 -27.02
N SER A 83 -12.27 10.67 -27.27
CA SER A 83 -12.08 11.22 -28.62
C SER A 83 -10.65 11.04 -29.16
N LEU A 84 -9.72 10.54 -28.34
CA LEU A 84 -8.32 10.36 -28.71
C LEU A 84 -8.17 9.25 -29.78
N PRO A 85 -7.43 9.48 -30.86
CA PRO A 85 -7.15 8.45 -31.87
C PRO A 85 -6.48 7.21 -31.26
N LEU A 86 -6.83 6.03 -31.77
CA LEU A 86 -6.27 4.76 -31.29
C LEU A 86 -4.73 4.71 -31.30
N PRO A 87 -4.01 5.25 -32.32
CA PRO A 87 -2.55 5.30 -32.29
C PRO A 87 -1.99 6.13 -31.13
N GLU A 88 -2.65 7.23 -30.78
CA GLU A 88 -2.26 8.09 -29.67
C GLU A 88 -2.58 7.43 -28.32
N LEU A 89 -3.71 6.73 -28.22
CA LEU A 89 -4.04 5.93 -27.03
C LEU A 89 -2.99 4.84 -26.81
N TYR A 90 -2.60 4.14 -27.88
CA TYR A 90 -1.54 3.14 -27.82
C TYR A 90 -0.22 3.76 -27.35
N ALA A 91 0.18 4.90 -27.93
CA ALA A 91 1.38 5.62 -27.52
C ALA A 91 1.32 6.05 -26.05
N ALA A 92 0.17 6.52 -25.56
CA ALA A 92 -0.02 6.91 -24.17
C ALA A 92 0.04 5.72 -23.20
N ILE A 93 -0.58 4.59 -23.54
CA ILE A 93 -0.48 3.35 -22.76
C ILE A 93 0.97 2.88 -22.71
N GLN A 94 1.67 2.85 -23.85
CA GLN A 94 3.08 2.48 -23.91
C GLN A 94 3.96 3.44 -23.11
N ALA A 95 3.73 4.75 -23.21
CA ALA A 95 4.43 5.76 -22.43
C ALA A 95 4.19 5.55 -20.93
N GLN A 96 2.97 5.19 -20.52
CA GLN A 96 2.65 5.00 -19.11
C GLN A 96 3.22 3.70 -18.53
N LEU A 97 3.27 2.63 -19.33
CA LEU A 97 3.95 1.37 -19.00
C LEU A 97 5.48 1.54 -18.99
N SER A 98 6.03 2.36 -19.89
CA SER A 98 7.48 2.61 -20.03
C SER A 98 8.00 3.65 -19.04
N SER A 99 7.15 4.62 -18.68
CA SER A 99 7.38 5.55 -17.59
C SER A 99 7.48 4.76 -16.30
N ARG A 100 8.66 4.33 -15.91
CA ARG A 100 8.84 3.62 -14.63
C ARG A 100 8.27 4.47 -13.48
N PRO A 101 7.19 4.08 -12.77
CA PRO A 101 7.30 4.20 -11.34
C PRO A 101 8.35 3.15 -10.92
N PRO A 102 9.06 3.27 -9.80
CA PRO A 102 9.92 2.19 -9.37
C PRO A 102 9.02 0.95 -9.17
N PHE A 103 9.08 0.01 -10.13
CA PHE A 103 8.56 -1.34 -9.96
C PHE A 103 9.29 -1.85 -8.74
N TYR A 104 8.53 -1.98 -7.65
CA TYR A 104 9.06 -1.98 -6.30
C TYR A 104 9.71 -0.61 -6.01
N SER A 105 9.22 0.15 -5.02
CA SER A 105 10.22 0.82 -4.19
C SER A 105 11.21 -0.28 -3.88
N LYS A 106 12.46 -0.14 -4.37
CA LYS A 106 13.60 -0.94 -3.91
C LYS A 106 13.26 -1.17 -2.45
N ARG A 107 12.96 -2.42 -2.02
CA ARG A 107 12.70 -2.69 -0.60
C ARG A 107 13.82 -1.90 0.03
N GLN A 108 13.47 -0.79 0.69
CA GLN A 108 14.41 -0.24 1.61
C GLN A 108 14.44 -1.43 2.54
N TYR A 109 15.51 -2.22 2.44
CA TYR A 109 16.01 -2.92 3.59
C TYR A 109 16.27 -1.78 4.57
N THR A 110 15.18 -1.25 5.15
CA THR A 110 15.18 -0.78 6.50
C THR A 110 15.71 -2.00 7.19
N SER A 111 16.97 -1.93 7.59
CA SER A 111 17.51 -2.86 8.58
C SER A 111 16.37 -3.08 9.57
N PRO A 112 15.96 -4.33 9.80
CA PRO A 112 14.80 -4.59 10.65
C PRO A 112 15.03 -3.82 11.95
N LEU A 113 13.99 -3.08 12.38
CA LEU A 113 14.07 -2.18 13.53
C LEU A 113 14.69 -2.92 14.73
N LEU A 114 14.34 -4.20 14.84
CA LEU A 114 14.90 -5.17 15.75
C LEU A 114 15.87 -6.11 15.01
N THR A 115 16.96 -6.48 15.67
CA THR A 115 17.80 -7.58 15.24
C THR A 115 17.07 -8.92 15.41
N LEU A 116 17.50 -9.97 14.69
CA LEU A 116 16.93 -11.32 14.84
C LEU A 116 16.92 -11.83 16.30
N ARG A 117 17.91 -11.41 17.11
CA ARG A 117 17.94 -11.73 18.55
C ARG A 117 16.88 -10.96 19.34
N GLU A 118 16.70 -9.68 19.03
CA GLU A 118 15.65 -8.85 19.65
C GLU A 118 14.25 -9.33 19.28
N GLU A 119 14.01 -9.75 18.03
CA GLU A 119 12.73 -10.33 17.60
C GLU A 119 12.40 -11.62 18.35
N ARG A 120 13.36 -12.53 18.52
CA ARG A 120 13.16 -13.76 19.30
C ARG A 120 12.83 -13.46 20.76
N ILE A 121 13.50 -12.50 21.37
CA ILE A 121 13.23 -12.07 22.75
C ILE A 121 11.85 -11.42 22.84
N LEU A 122 11.47 -10.60 21.86
CA LEU A 122 10.14 -9.98 21.81
C LEU A 122 9.05 -11.05 21.74
N LYS A 123 9.20 -12.07 20.88
CA LYS A 123 8.24 -13.19 20.75
C LYS A 123 8.05 -13.95 22.06
N LEU A 124 9.16 -14.36 22.70
CA LEU A 124 9.07 -15.05 24.00
C LEU A 124 8.47 -14.15 25.10
N TRP A 125 8.68 -12.84 25.00
CA TRP A 125 8.14 -11.89 25.97
C TRP A 125 6.65 -11.59 25.76
N THR A 126 6.16 -11.58 24.52
CA THR A 126 4.73 -11.49 24.20
C THR A 126 3.99 -12.76 24.61
N ASP A 127 4.63 -13.92 24.55
CA ASP A 127 4.10 -15.20 25.04
C ASP A 127 4.15 -15.33 26.59
N GLU A 128 4.21 -14.19 27.29
CA GLU A 128 4.27 -14.05 28.75
C GLU A 128 5.42 -14.77 29.48
N ALA A 129 6.47 -15.20 28.78
CA ALA A 129 7.56 -15.94 29.42
C ALA A 129 8.35 -15.11 30.46
N ASN A 130 8.71 -15.74 31.59
CA ASN A 130 9.58 -15.14 32.61
C ASN A 130 11.00 -14.88 32.06
N ASN A 131 11.69 -13.87 32.61
CA ASN A 131 13.04 -13.49 32.19
C ASN A 131 14.04 -14.65 32.30
N ASP A 132 13.89 -15.50 33.32
CA ASP A 132 14.76 -16.68 33.51
C ASP A 132 14.54 -17.73 32.41
N PHE A 133 13.28 -17.90 31.99
CA PHE A 133 12.95 -18.79 30.87
C PHE A 133 13.51 -18.26 29.55
N ILE A 134 13.36 -16.95 29.29
CA ILE A 134 13.92 -16.30 28.10
C ILE A 134 15.45 -16.41 28.11
N ALA A 135 16.09 -16.22 29.27
CA ALA A 135 17.53 -16.33 29.44
C ALA A 135 18.02 -17.74 29.06
N ASN A 136 17.36 -18.78 29.58
CA ASN A 136 17.68 -20.17 29.27
C ASN A 136 17.45 -20.49 27.78
N MET A 137 16.31 -20.09 27.22
CA MET A 137 15.96 -20.34 25.82
C MET A 137 16.90 -19.64 24.83
N MET A 138 17.43 -18.49 25.22
CA MET A 138 18.34 -17.67 24.40
C MET A 138 19.82 -17.93 24.69
N GLY A 139 20.16 -18.73 25.71
CA GLY A 139 21.55 -19.00 26.13
C GLY A 139 22.29 -17.76 26.61
N ILE A 140 21.61 -16.85 27.32
CA ILE A 140 22.17 -15.57 27.81
C ILE A 140 21.85 -15.36 29.30
N SER A 141 22.51 -14.38 29.94
CA SER A 141 22.17 -14.03 31.32
C SER A 141 20.82 -13.31 31.42
N THR A 142 20.15 -13.44 32.56
CA THR A 142 18.93 -12.70 32.89
C THR A 142 19.12 -11.19 32.77
N LYS A 143 20.27 -10.67 33.21
CA LYS A 143 20.68 -9.27 33.04
C LYS A 143 20.69 -8.85 31.56
N THR A 144 21.17 -9.72 30.68
CA THR A 144 21.18 -9.49 29.23
C THR A 144 19.75 -9.43 28.66
N VAL A 145 18.81 -10.23 29.17
CA VAL A 145 17.39 -10.15 28.79
C VAL A 145 16.79 -8.79 29.12
N TYR A 146 17.07 -8.23 30.31
CA TYR A 146 16.63 -6.87 30.67
C TYR A 146 17.15 -5.80 29.71
N THR A 147 18.43 -5.89 29.32
CA THR A 147 19.04 -4.98 28.34
C THR A 147 18.32 -5.07 26.99
N TYR A 148 18.06 -6.29 26.50
CA TYR A 148 17.33 -6.47 25.24
C TYR A 148 15.89 -5.93 25.30
N LYS A 149 15.14 -6.21 26.37
CA LYS A 149 13.77 -5.66 26.55
C LYS A 149 13.74 -4.13 26.57
N ARG A 150 14.75 -3.51 27.20
CA ARG A 150 14.91 -2.06 27.19
C ARG A 150 15.20 -1.55 25.77
N ASN A 151 16.13 -2.16 25.05
CA ASN A 151 16.47 -1.74 23.69
C ASN A 151 15.29 -1.88 22.73
N ILE A 152 14.54 -2.98 22.82
CA ILE A 152 13.31 -3.22 22.05
C ILE A 152 12.29 -2.10 22.32
N ARG A 153 12.04 -1.77 23.58
CA ARG A 153 11.14 -0.66 23.97
C ARG A 153 11.58 0.68 23.39
N MET A 154 12.86 1.01 23.51
CA MET A 154 13.42 2.26 22.97
C MET A 154 13.25 2.34 21.45
N LYS A 155 13.49 1.22 20.76
CA LYS A 155 13.34 1.11 19.31
C LYS A 155 11.89 1.21 18.85
N LEU A 156 10.95 0.65 19.62
CA LEU A 156 9.52 0.71 19.34
C LEU A 156 8.86 2.01 19.83
N GLY A 157 9.56 2.87 20.58
CA GLY A 157 8.98 4.09 21.16
C GLY A 157 7.97 3.82 22.29
N ILE A 158 8.05 2.64 22.91
CA ILE A 158 7.05 2.16 23.85
C ILE A 158 7.51 2.33 25.30
N ASN A 159 6.71 3.05 26.08
CA ASN A 159 7.01 3.35 27.48
C ASN A 159 6.54 2.27 28.47
N ASN A 160 5.57 1.42 28.09
CA ASN A 160 4.98 0.42 28.98
C ASN A 160 4.91 -0.99 28.34
N ARG A 161 5.03 -2.05 29.15
CA ARG A 161 4.85 -3.45 28.70
C ARG A 161 3.48 -3.66 28.05
N PHE A 162 2.43 -3.06 28.61
CA PHE A 162 1.05 -3.21 28.11
C PHE A 162 0.83 -2.63 26.71
N SER A 163 1.54 -1.57 26.35
CA SER A 163 1.44 -0.96 25.02
C SER A 163 1.97 -1.87 23.89
N LEU A 164 2.78 -2.89 24.20
CA LEU A 164 3.15 -3.92 23.21
C LEU A 164 1.97 -4.80 22.80
N PHE A 165 0.94 -4.90 23.63
CA PHE A 165 -0.22 -5.79 23.42
C PHE A 165 -1.43 -5.06 22.82
N ILE A 166 -1.50 -3.72 22.93
CA ILE A 166 -2.66 -2.94 22.46
C ILE A 166 -2.66 -2.72 20.94
N GLU A 167 -1.49 -2.58 20.30
CA GLU A 167 -1.41 -2.37 18.84
C GLU A 167 -1.77 -3.62 18.01
N GLN A 168 -1.80 -4.81 18.60
CA GLN A 168 -2.12 -6.06 17.89
C GLN A 168 -3.63 -6.32 17.74
N HIS A 169 -4.49 -5.55 18.44
CA HIS A 169 -5.94 -5.79 18.50
C HIS A 169 -6.80 -4.74 17.78
N GLN A 170 -6.20 -3.81 17.03
CA GLN A 170 -6.95 -2.95 16.10
C GLN A 170 -6.90 -3.53 14.68
N GLN A 171 -7.75 -4.52 14.41
CA GLN A 171 -8.20 -4.88 13.07
C GLN A 171 -9.72 -4.72 12.99
#